data_AF-U6K3S6-F1
#
_entry.id   AF-U6K3S6-F1
#
_cell.length_a   1.000
_cell.length_b   1.000
_cell.length_c   1.000
_cell.angle_alpha   90.00
_cell.angle_beta   90.00
_cell.angle_gamma   90.00
#
_symmetry.space_group_name_H-M   'P 1'
#
loop_
_entity.id
_entity.type
_entity.pdbx_description
1 polymer ?
#
loop_
_entity_poly.entity_id
_entity_poly.type
_entity_poly.pdbx_seq_one_letter_code
_entity_poly.pdbx_strand_id
1 'polypeptide(L)'
;MGPVFKGAAVVCLVALSGLQPAAGALEFSAKKADEDAYTSVNLARVGQMSVRIGVLTEDSDLAEGLNAKLPATASDSSPAETCDKSIETLKKTKFVAQFTDAQDLNYRQAVQKALDAGLGHMESYPDTEQKWTDFWKQADGANLAHLLWTNSTKVGCAVGTCTEGDQNRTPETSITFLFCEMEPAAVENKAPFDTLSMRSKHPAGWCVRYYTALLQKFQADNLQEVPSLADFVSMVSFYKTAAAVCLVVVCGPQSGVAGDAYLAAKLARNGKLPVHITEVSEDENTVTTLTNTVNDATAGDDATCKKLVESHLKETFHRAFEYKADTTPNYHELLQAALNDGLAVFEKEGPMNGLRPKHPPQLWFCFLGLSFCLFFLLFSEEYFNGLIERTTLLKDMTADDLKLSVGNGAEAAAVPTILIAGLVAMLAVVSS
;
A
#
# COMPACT_ATOMS: atom_id res chain seq x y z
N MET A 1 -55.88 40.24 -30.82
CA MET A 1 -55.51 38.97 -30.17
C MET A 1 -54.95 38.03 -31.24
N GLY A 2 -53.78 37.44 -30.98
CA GLY A 2 -53.08 36.45 -31.81
C GLY A 2 -51.94 37.03 -32.69
N PRO A 3 -50.88 36.26 -32.97
CA PRO A 3 -49.94 35.68 -32.00
C PRO A 3 -48.46 36.03 -32.34
N VAL A 4 -47.58 36.08 -31.33
CA VAL A 4 -46.12 36.14 -31.52
C VAL A 4 -45.50 34.90 -30.89
N PHE A 5 -45.13 33.92 -31.72
CA PHE A 5 -44.27 32.81 -31.33
C PHE A 5 -42.82 33.30 -31.33
N LYS A 6 -42.17 33.31 -30.15
CA LYS A 6 -40.72 33.48 -30.05
C LYS A 6 -40.07 32.12 -30.26
N GLY A 7 -39.32 32.03 -31.36
CA GLY A 7 -38.66 30.84 -31.85
C GLY A 7 -37.47 30.39 -31.01
N ALA A 8 -37.20 29.09 -31.17
CA ALA A 8 -36.02 28.38 -30.73
C ALA A 8 -34.75 28.97 -31.35
N ALA A 9 -33.72 29.19 -30.53
CA ALA A 9 -32.35 29.37 -30.99
C ALA A 9 -31.62 28.03 -30.84
N VAL A 10 -31.28 27.50 -32.01
CA VAL A 10 -30.44 26.34 -32.30
C VAL A 10 -29.08 26.47 -31.61
N VAL A 11 -28.74 25.49 -30.76
CA VAL A 11 -27.34 25.19 -30.39
C VAL A 11 -26.90 24.05 -31.30
N CYS A 12 -26.27 24.39 -32.41
CA CYS A 12 -25.50 23.46 -33.25
C CYS A 12 -24.11 24.08 -33.42
N LEU A 13 -23.21 23.68 -32.52
CA LEU A 13 -21.80 24.06 -32.53
C LEU A 13 -20.95 22.79 -32.45
N VAL A 14 -21.24 21.82 -33.33
CA VAL A 14 -20.41 20.62 -33.56
C VAL A 14 -20.50 20.24 -35.04
N ALA A 15 -19.97 21.10 -35.93
CA ALA A 15 -19.83 20.78 -37.36
C ALA A 15 -18.74 21.65 -38.04
N LEU A 16 -17.59 21.84 -37.39
CA LEU A 16 -16.42 22.49 -38.00
C LEU A 16 -15.17 21.64 -37.76
N SER A 17 -15.10 20.49 -38.43
CA SER A 17 -13.87 19.70 -38.58
C SER A 17 -13.73 19.29 -40.04
N GLY A 18 -13.56 20.29 -40.91
CA GLY A 18 -13.23 20.12 -42.33
C GLY A 18 -11.95 20.85 -42.74
N LEU A 19 -11.17 21.33 -41.78
CA LEU A 19 -9.82 21.82 -42.04
C LEU A 19 -8.93 20.58 -42.20
N GLN A 20 -8.58 20.25 -43.44
CA GLN A 20 -7.49 19.32 -43.71
C GLN A 20 -6.27 19.77 -42.90
N PRO A 21 -5.67 18.89 -42.07
CA PRO A 21 -4.46 19.22 -41.34
C PRO A 21 -3.41 19.74 -42.33
N ALA A 22 -2.72 20.82 -41.97
CA ALA A 22 -1.57 21.27 -42.76
C ALA A 22 -0.61 20.07 -42.92
N ALA A 23 -0.16 19.82 -44.15
CA ALA A 23 0.60 18.62 -44.48
C ALA A 23 1.80 18.44 -43.53
N GLY A 24 1.91 17.28 -42.88
CA GLY A 24 2.94 16.96 -41.88
C GLY A 24 2.49 17.07 -40.41
N ALA A 25 1.21 17.29 -40.12
CA ALA A 25 0.69 17.27 -38.75
C ALA A 25 0.46 15.82 -38.25
N LEU A 26 0.86 15.53 -37.02
CA LEU A 26 0.56 14.27 -36.33
C LEU A 26 -0.96 14.13 -36.14
N GLU A 27 -1.51 12.99 -36.54
CA GLU A 27 -2.93 12.69 -36.29
C GLU A 27 -3.06 11.80 -35.06
N PHE A 28 -3.83 12.26 -34.07
CA PHE A 28 -4.15 11.48 -32.87
C PHE A 28 -5.63 11.11 -32.88
N SER A 29 -5.90 9.81 -32.82
CA SER A 29 -7.22 9.27 -32.53
C SER A 29 -7.21 8.62 -31.15
N ALA A 30 -8.36 8.63 -30.47
CA ALA A 30 -8.54 7.95 -29.19
C ALA A 30 -9.89 7.23 -29.16
N LYS A 31 -9.95 6.17 -28.37
CA LYS A 31 -11.18 5.44 -28.02
C LYS A 31 -11.10 4.96 -26.58
N LYS A 32 -12.24 4.77 -25.92
CA LYS A 32 -12.29 4.14 -24.59
C LYS A 32 -11.62 2.75 -24.65
N ALA A 33 -10.79 2.43 -23.65
CA ALA A 33 -10.21 1.10 -23.51
C ALA A 33 -11.27 0.09 -23.00
N ASP A 34 -11.09 -1.19 -23.31
CA ASP A 34 -11.97 -2.26 -22.81
C ASP A 34 -11.59 -2.72 -21.39
N GLU A 35 -12.40 -3.64 -20.83
CA GLU A 35 -12.27 -4.15 -19.46
C GLU A 35 -10.93 -4.86 -19.18
N ASP A 36 -10.27 -5.43 -20.20
CA ASP A 36 -8.98 -6.10 -19.99
C ASP A 36 -7.85 -5.10 -19.73
N ALA A 37 -7.97 -3.86 -20.23
CA ALA A 37 -7.05 -2.78 -19.87
C ALA A 37 -7.07 -2.48 -18.37
N TYR A 38 -8.26 -2.34 -17.79
CA TYR A 38 -8.45 -2.09 -16.35
C TYR A 38 -7.96 -3.26 -15.51
N THR A 39 -8.26 -4.48 -15.95
CA THR A 39 -7.77 -5.71 -15.30
C THR A 39 -6.24 -5.78 -15.34
N SER A 40 -5.62 -5.45 -16.48
CA SER A 40 -4.17 -5.45 -16.66
C SER A 40 -3.46 -4.43 -15.77
N VAL A 41 -3.99 -3.21 -15.69
CA VAL A 41 -3.49 -2.15 -14.79
C VAL A 41 -3.58 -2.58 -13.33
N ASN A 42 -4.70 -3.17 -12.93
CA ASN A 42 -4.87 -3.66 -11.56
C ASN A 42 -3.94 -4.85 -11.25
N LEU A 43 -3.75 -5.78 -12.19
CA LEU A 43 -2.81 -6.88 -12.00
C LEU A 43 -1.38 -6.39 -11.87
N ALA A 44 -1.00 -5.35 -12.62
CA ALA A 44 0.31 -4.72 -12.46
C ALA A 44 0.52 -4.18 -11.04
N ARG A 45 -0.54 -3.64 -10.41
CA ARG A 45 -0.52 -3.04 -9.06
C ARG A 45 -0.63 -4.06 -7.93
N VAL A 46 -1.35 -5.17 -8.09
CA VAL A 46 -1.65 -6.06 -6.94
C VAL A 46 -1.51 -7.55 -7.22
N GLY A 47 -1.36 -7.94 -8.48
CA GLY A 47 -1.39 -9.33 -8.90
C GLY A 47 -0.26 -10.15 -8.28
N GLN A 48 -0.63 -11.20 -7.55
CA GLN A 48 0.29 -12.13 -6.87
C GLN A 48 1.33 -11.47 -5.94
N MET A 49 1.01 -10.31 -5.36
CA MET A 49 1.89 -9.65 -4.39
C MET A 49 1.47 -9.99 -2.96
N SER A 50 2.46 -10.20 -2.07
CA SER A 50 2.27 -10.41 -0.64
C SER A 50 1.74 -9.14 0.05
N VAL A 51 2.26 -8.00 -0.36
CA VAL A 51 1.79 -6.66 0.04
C VAL A 51 1.01 -6.05 -1.11
N ARG A 52 -0.20 -5.55 -0.84
CA ARG A 52 -1.11 -5.05 -1.88
C ARG A 52 -1.46 -3.59 -1.64
N ILE A 53 -1.49 -2.83 -2.73
CA ILE A 53 -2.10 -1.49 -2.76
C ILE A 53 -3.58 -1.60 -3.16
N GLY A 54 -4.33 -0.50 -3.05
CA GLY A 54 -5.73 -0.50 -3.45
C GLY A 54 -5.92 -0.81 -4.94
N VAL A 55 -6.90 -1.66 -5.25
CA VAL A 55 -7.41 -1.90 -6.62
C VAL A 55 -8.12 -0.63 -7.09
N LEU A 56 -7.87 -0.24 -8.33
CA LEU A 56 -8.49 0.93 -8.95
C LEU A 56 -9.88 0.57 -9.49
N THR A 57 -10.84 1.44 -9.19
CA THR A 57 -12.20 1.37 -9.74
C THR A 57 -12.24 2.08 -11.09
N GLU A 58 -12.89 1.50 -12.09
CA GLU A 58 -13.12 2.18 -13.37
C GLU A 58 -13.95 3.46 -13.16
N ASP A 59 -13.51 4.54 -13.78
CA ASP A 59 -14.23 5.81 -13.84
C ASP A 59 -14.41 6.23 -15.30
N SER A 60 -15.67 6.20 -15.76
CA SER A 60 -16.04 6.51 -17.15
C SER A 60 -15.77 7.96 -17.51
N ASP A 61 -15.92 8.89 -16.57
CA ASP A 61 -15.76 10.32 -16.82
C ASP A 61 -14.28 10.65 -17.07
N LEU A 62 -13.37 9.98 -16.36
CA LEU A 62 -11.93 10.04 -16.63
C LEU A 62 -11.60 9.49 -18.03
N ALA A 63 -12.19 8.36 -18.41
CA ALA A 63 -11.95 7.73 -19.71
C ALA A 63 -12.48 8.58 -20.89
N GLU A 64 -13.66 9.17 -20.74
CA GLU A 64 -14.24 10.10 -21.72
C GLU A 64 -13.43 11.41 -21.79
N GLY A 65 -12.99 11.93 -20.64
CA GLY A 65 -12.10 13.08 -20.56
C GLY A 65 -10.77 12.86 -21.28
N LEU A 66 -10.19 11.66 -21.16
CA LEU A 66 -8.99 11.27 -21.92
C LEU A 66 -9.25 11.26 -23.43
N ASN A 67 -10.37 10.67 -23.85
CA ASN A 67 -10.75 10.58 -25.25
C ASN A 67 -10.90 11.95 -25.91
N ALA A 68 -11.41 12.94 -25.17
CA ALA A 68 -11.52 14.32 -25.64
C ALA A 68 -10.19 15.09 -25.62
N LYS A 69 -9.34 14.87 -24.60
CA LYS A 69 -8.09 15.63 -24.39
C LYS A 69 -6.94 15.18 -25.31
N LEU A 70 -6.85 13.90 -25.66
CA LEU A 70 -5.72 13.37 -26.45
C LEU A 70 -5.64 14.01 -27.85
N PRO A 71 -6.72 14.11 -28.64
CA PRO A 71 -6.69 14.80 -29.93
C PRO A 71 -6.43 16.30 -29.81
N ALA A 72 -6.92 16.94 -28.75
CA ALA A 72 -6.72 18.37 -28.51
C ALA A 72 -5.25 18.72 -28.21
N THR A 73 -4.56 17.85 -27.45
CA THR A 73 -3.14 18.05 -27.07
C THR A 73 -2.21 18.07 -28.29
N ALA A 74 -2.58 17.33 -29.35
CA ALA A 74 -1.85 17.32 -30.61
C ALA A 74 -1.95 18.64 -31.39
N SER A 75 -2.95 19.46 -31.10
CA SER A 75 -3.21 20.71 -31.82
C SER A 75 -2.52 21.93 -31.19
N ASP A 76 -2.29 21.91 -29.86
CA ASP A 76 -1.81 23.06 -29.10
C ASP A 76 -0.30 23.04 -28.80
N SER A 77 0.36 21.90 -28.95
CA SER A 77 1.80 21.78 -28.72
C SER A 77 2.59 22.27 -29.94
N SER A 78 3.63 23.08 -29.70
CA SER A 78 4.68 23.38 -30.69
C SER A 78 5.10 22.06 -31.37
N PRO A 79 5.20 22.00 -32.71
CA PRO A 79 5.07 20.77 -33.47
C PRO A 79 6.02 19.71 -32.93
N ALA A 80 5.47 18.76 -32.17
CA ALA A 80 6.21 17.58 -31.79
C ALA A 80 6.59 16.88 -33.09
N GLU A 81 7.89 16.73 -33.33
CA GLU A 81 8.39 16.26 -34.63
C GLU A 81 8.02 14.78 -34.89
N THR A 82 7.62 14.03 -33.86
CA THR A 82 7.31 12.58 -33.91
C THR A 82 6.30 12.18 -32.83
N CYS A 83 5.66 11.03 -33.01
CA CYS A 83 4.79 10.40 -32.01
C CYS A 83 5.56 10.11 -30.70
N ASP A 84 6.80 9.63 -30.79
CA ASP A 84 7.61 9.26 -29.62
C ASP A 84 7.85 10.43 -28.67
N LYS A 85 8.20 11.62 -29.20
CA LYS A 85 8.42 12.83 -28.39
C LYS A 85 7.15 13.27 -27.65
N SER A 86 6.00 13.15 -28.29
CA SER A 86 4.70 13.46 -27.68
C SER A 86 4.42 12.52 -26.51
N ILE A 87 4.74 11.24 -26.69
CA ILE A 87 4.50 10.18 -25.71
C ILE A 87 5.42 10.31 -24.50
N GLU A 88 6.70 10.66 -24.69
CA GLU A 88 7.62 10.97 -23.59
C GLU A 88 7.10 12.08 -22.68
N THR A 89 6.44 13.09 -23.26
CA THR A 89 5.81 14.17 -22.51
C THR A 89 4.59 13.66 -21.73
N LEU A 90 3.77 12.81 -22.35
CA LEU A 90 2.58 12.25 -21.72
C LEU A 90 2.92 11.29 -20.56
N LYS A 91 3.96 10.47 -20.70
CA LYS A 91 4.51 9.58 -19.65
C LYS A 91 4.80 10.29 -18.33
N LYS A 92 5.13 11.59 -18.37
CA LYS A 92 5.39 12.39 -17.17
C LYS A 92 4.12 12.80 -16.41
N THR A 93 2.97 12.77 -17.08
CA THR A 93 1.70 13.27 -16.51
C THR A 93 0.66 12.19 -16.29
N LYS A 94 0.79 11.04 -16.95
CA LYS A 94 -0.17 9.93 -16.93
C LYS A 94 0.56 8.61 -17.15
N PHE A 95 -0.12 7.50 -16.88
CA PHE A 95 0.38 6.19 -17.26
C PHE A 95 0.15 5.94 -18.77
N VAL A 96 1.19 5.50 -19.46
CA VAL A 96 1.21 5.20 -20.89
C VAL A 96 1.91 3.85 -21.13
N ALA A 97 1.29 2.98 -21.91
CA ALA A 97 1.87 1.72 -22.35
C ALA A 97 1.75 1.57 -23.86
N GLN A 98 2.85 1.28 -24.55
CA GLN A 98 2.88 1.12 -26.00
C GLN A 98 2.58 -0.32 -26.41
N PHE A 99 1.70 -0.51 -27.39
CA PHE A 99 1.45 -1.82 -27.97
C PHE A 99 2.53 -2.18 -29.00
N THR A 100 2.88 -3.47 -29.08
CA THR A 100 3.84 -3.98 -30.07
C THR A 100 3.19 -4.24 -31.43
N ASP A 101 1.90 -4.56 -31.43
CA ASP A 101 1.08 -4.75 -32.63
C ASP A 101 -0.23 -3.99 -32.44
N ALA A 102 -0.61 -3.18 -33.43
CA ALA A 102 -1.85 -2.40 -33.37
C ALA A 102 -3.11 -3.27 -33.56
N GLN A 103 -2.97 -4.47 -34.14
CA GLN A 103 -4.09 -5.37 -34.42
C GLN A 103 -4.47 -6.22 -33.19
N ASP A 104 -3.48 -6.55 -32.37
CA ASP A 104 -3.66 -7.34 -31.15
C ASP A 104 -3.33 -6.46 -29.94
N LEU A 105 -4.37 -5.81 -29.40
CA LEU A 105 -4.29 -4.92 -28.23
C LEU A 105 -4.02 -5.73 -26.95
N ASN A 106 -2.84 -6.34 -26.87
CA ASN A 106 -2.43 -7.13 -25.72
C ASN A 106 -2.04 -6.21 -24.56
N TYR A 107 -3.03 -5.78 -23.78
CA TYR A 107 -2.85 -4.84 -22.68
C TYR A 107 -1.85 -5.37 -21.64
N ARG A 108 -1.92 -6.66 -21.32
CA ARG A 108 -1.03 -7.30 -20.33
C ARG A 108 0.43 -7.17 -20.73
N GLN A 109 0.75 -7.44 -22.00
CA GLN A 109 2.10 -7.32 -22.52
C GLN A 109 2.56 -5.86 -22.58
N ALA A 110 1.70 -4.95 -23.04
CA ALA A 110 2.01 -3.52 -23.09
C ALA A 110 2.28 -2.95 -21.69
N VAL A 111 1.43 -3.27 -20.71
CA VAL A 111 1.57 -2.86 -19.31
C VAL A 111 2.80 -3.48 -18.67
N GLN A 112 3.09 -4.77 -18.92
CA GLN A 112 4.32 -5.42 -18.45
C GLN A 112 5.56 -4.72 -18.99
N LYS A 113 5.60 -4.40 -20.28
CA LYS A 113 6.73 -3.69 -20.89
C LYS A 113 6.93 -2.31 -20.27
N ALA A 114 5.84 -1.57 -20.01
CA ALA A 114 5.90 -0.28 -19.33
C ALA A 114 6.40 -0.40 -17.88
N LEU A 115 5.98 -1.45 -17.18
CA LEU A 115 6.44 -1.77 -15.83
C LEU A 115 7.94 -2.09 -15.81
N ASP A 116 8.40 -2.98 -16.70
CA ASP A 116 9.81 -3.37 -16.81
C ASP A 116 10.71 -2.17 -17.14
N ALA A 117 10.26 -1.29 -18.05
CA ALA A 117 10.99 -0.07 -18.39
C ALA A 117 11.13 0.87 -17.19
N GLY A 118 10.05 1.09 -16.43
CA GLY A 118 10.09 1.92 -15.23
C GLY A 118 10.94 1.30 -14.11
N LEU A 119 10.83 -0.01 -13.89
CA LEU A 119 11.61 -0.72 -12.87
C LEU A 119 13.10 -0.79 -13.25
N GLY A 120 13.43 -0.77 -14.54
CA GLY A 120 14.82 -0.65 -15.02
C GLY A 120 15.52 0.63 -14.55
N HIS A 121 14.78 1.65 -14.11
CA HIS A 121 15.32 2.86 -13.49
C HIS A 121 15.43 2.79 -11.95
N MET A 122 15.13 1.65 -11.33
CA MET A 122 15.21 1.43 -9.89
C MET A 122 15.94 0.12 -9.56
N GLU A 123 17.26 0.21 -9.36
CA GLU A 123 18.06 -0.93 -8.85
C GLU A 123 17.72 -1.28 -7.39
N SER A 124 17.29 -0.30 -6.60
CA SER A 124 16.91 -0.45 -5.20
C SER A 124 15.85 0.58 -4.82
N TYR A 125 15.14 0.35 -3.72
CA TYR A 125 14.17 1.30 -3.17
C TYR A 125 14.81 2.69 -2.94
N PRO A 126 14.27 3.78 -3.52
CA PRO A 126 14.79 5.12 -3.27
C PRO A 126 14.52 5.60 -1.83
N ASP A 127 15.59 5.71 -1.05
CA ASP A 127 15.59 6.08 0.38
C ASP A 127 15.60 7.60 0.64
N THR A 128 15.67 8.44 -0.40
CA THR A 128 15.74 9.91 -0.26
C THR A 128 14.84 10.62 -1.27
N GLU A 129 14.34 11.80 -0.90
CA GLU A 129 13.53 12.65 -1.79
C GLU A 129 14.26 13.02 -3.09
N GLN A 130 15.60 13.17 -3.03
CA GLN A 130 16.40 13.48 -4.22
C GLN A 130 16.41 12.31 -5.21
N LYS A 131 16.56 11.06 -4.74
CA LYS A 131 16.47 9.88 -5.62
C LYS A 131 15.08 9.76 -6.24
N TRP A 132 14.01 10.06 -5.49
CA TRP A 132 12.66 10.12 -6.05
C TRP A 132 12.54 11.21 -7.12
N THR A 133 13.08 12.40 -6.86
CA THR A 133 13.11 13.49 -7.83
C THR A 133 13.84 13.08 -9.11
N ASP A 134 14.97 12.39 -8.99
CA ASP A 134 15.73 11.92 -10.15
C ASP A 134 15.02 10.78 -10.90
N PHE A 135 14.28 9.92 -10.19
CA PHE A 135 13.41 8.91 -10.78
C PHE A 135 12.27 9.53 -11.60
N TRP A 136 11.60 10.56 -11.06
CA TRP A 136 10.53 11.30 -11.75
C TRP A 136 11.03 12.10 -12.97
N LYS A 137 12.31 12.45 -13.06
CA LYS A 137 12.87 13.08 -14.26
C LYS A 137 12.92 12.12 -15.45
N GLN A 138 13.07 10.82 -15.20
CA GLN A 138 13.04 9.79 -16.24
C GLN A 138 11.59 9.58 -16.69
N ALA A 139 11.33 9.60 -18.00
CA ALA A 139 9.98 9.44 -18.52
C ALA A 139 9.35 8.11 -18.08
N ASP A 140 10.10 7.00 -18.18
CA ASP A 140 9.62 5.68 -17.76
C ASP A 140 9.49 5.56 -16.24
N GLY A 141 10.34 6.26 -15.47
CA GLY A 141 10.22 6.34 -14.02
C GLY A 141 8.94 7.08 -13.59
N ALA A 142 8.70 8.27 -14.13
CA ALA A 142 7.46 9.01 -13.90
C ALA A 142 6.22 8.20 -14.33
N ASN A 143 6.29 7.54 -15.48
CA ASN A 143 5.23 6.71 -16.00
C ASN A 143 4.85 5.59 -15.00
N LEU A 144 5.85 4.89 -14.47
CA LEU A 144 5.65 3.87 -13.46
C LEU A 144 5.12 4.47 -12.14
N ALA A 145 5.59 5.65 -11.74
CA ALA A 145 5.11 6.31 -10.53
C ALA A 145 3.61 6.66 -10.61
N HIS A 146 3.12 7.04 -11.79
CA HIS A 146 1.68 7.21 -12.02
C HIS A 146 0.92 5.91 -11.81
N LEU A 147 1.39 4.79 -12.38
CA LEU A 147 0.76 3.48 -12.23
C LEU A 147 0.67 3.02 -10.77
N LEU A 148 1.73 3.22 -10.00
CA LEU A 148 1.87 2.70 -8.64
C LEU A 148 1.39 3.66 -7.55
N TRP A 149 0.76 4.79 -7.90
CA TRP A 149 0.30 5.76 -6.91
C TRP A 149 -0.74 5.16 -5.96
N THR A 150 -0.40 5.02 -4.68
CA THR A 150 -1.24 4.35 -3.66
C THR A 150 -2.48 5.12 -3.30
N ASN A 151 -2.46 6.45 -3.43
CA ASN A 151 -3.62 7.27 -3.08
C ASN A 151 -4.68 7.25 -4.17
N SER A 152 -4.35 6.83 -5.40
CA SER A 152 -5.33 6.68 -6.47
C SER A 152 -6.30 5.55 -6.15
N THR A 153 -7.59 5.84 -6.28
CA THR A 153 -8.69 4.89 -6.07
C THR A 153 -9.50 4.63 -7.34
N LYS A 154 -9.36 5.51 -8.33
CA LYS A 154 -10.07 5.45 -9.60
C LYS A 154 -9.11 5.50 -10.78
N VAL A 155 -9.55 4.97 -11.92
CA VAL A 155 -8.81 5.03 -13.19
C VAL A 155 -9.76 5.11 -14.37
N GLY A 156 -9.42 5.95 -15.36
CA GLY A 156 -10.02 5.92 -16.69
C GLY A 156 -8.94 5.62 -17.72
N CYS A 157 -9.20 4.72 -18.66
CA CYS A 157 -8.24 4.35 -19.70
C CYS A 157 -8.80 4.55 -21.11
N ALA A 158 -7.92 4.94 -22.04
CA ALA A 158 -8.20 5.11 -23.45
C ALA A 158 -7.08 4.51 -24.31
N VAL A 159 -7.43 3.92 -25.45
CA VAL A 159 -6.48 3.50 -26.48
C VAL A 159 -6.37 4.63 -27.48
N GLY A 160 -5.16 5.18 -27.65
CA GLY A 160 -4.87 6.19 -28.66
C GLY A 160 -3.97 5.65 -29.76
N THR A 161 -4.16 6.13 -30.99
CA THR A 161 -3.26 5.85 -32.11
C THR A 161 -2.71 7.17 -32.61
N CYS A 162 -1.39 7.26 -32.72
CA CYS A 162 -0.68 8.36 -33.33
C CYS A 162 -0.19 7.91 -34.71
N THR A 163 -0.55 8.66 -35.75
CA THR A 163 -0.10 8.40 -37.11
C THR A 163 0.82 9.53 -37.57
N GLU A 164 2.02 9.17 -38.01
CA GLU A 164 2.94 10.12 -38.61
C GLU A 164 2.59 10.28 -40.09
N GLY A 165 2.03 11.44 -40.45
CA GLY A 165 1.70 11.77 -41.84
C GLY A 165 2.94 12.12 -42.63
N ASP A 166 3.45 11.19 -43.43
CA ASP A 166 4.65 11.41 -44.24
C ASP A 166 4.29 12.13 -45.55
N GLN A 167 4.92 13.28 -45.83
CA GLN A 167 4.63 14.03 -47.07
C GLN A 167 5.10 13.31 -48.34
N ASN A 168 5.92 12.26 -48.22
CA ASN A 168 6.55 11.58 -49.36
C ASN A 168 6.56 10.04 -49.24
N ARG A 169 5.40 9.41 -49.49
CA ARG A 169 5.24 8.02 -50.00
C ARG A 169 5.82 6.84 -49.21
N THR A 170 6.34 7.02 -48.00
CA THR A 170 6.69 5.91 -47.09
C THR A 170 5.42 5.36 -46.40
N PRO A 171 5.40 4.07 -45.99
CA PRO A 171 4.24 3.50 -45.32
C PRO A 171 3.98 4.25 -44.01
N GLU A 172 2.73 4.69 -43.81
CA GLU A 172 2.27 5.36 -42.60
C GLU A 172 2.66 4.53 -41.37
N THR A 173 3.54 5.08 -40.54
CA THR A 173 3.88 4.46 -39.27
C THR A 173 2.84 4.92 -38.25
N SER A 174 1.97 3.99 -37.86
CA SER A 174 1.02 4.20 -36.78
C SER A 174 1.50 3.50 -35.52
N ILE A 175 1.46 4.22 -34.41
CA ILE A 175 1.83 3.69 -33.11
C ILE A 175 0.62 3.79 -32.19
N THR A 176 0.24 2.65 -31.60
CA THR A 176 -0.89 2.56 -30.68
C THR A 176 -0.40 2.49 -29.24
N PHE A 177 -1.11 3.19 -28.35
CA PHE A 177 -0.80 3.28 -26.93
C PHE A 177 -2.06 3.16 -26.07
N LEU A 178 -1.91 2.60 -24.88
CA LEU A 178 -2.85 2.68 -23.77
C LEU A 178 -2.48 3.89 -22.92
N PHE A 179 -3.44 4.77 -22.66
CA PHE A 179 -3.33 5.88 -21.73
C PHE A 179 -4.26 5.64 -20.55
N CYS A 180 -3.78 5.81 -19.33
CA CYS A 180 -4.61 5.75 -18.13
C CYS A 180 -4.36 6.96 -17.23
N GLU A 181 -5.45 7.60 -16.82
CA GLU A 181 -5.49 8.71 -15.89
C GLU A 181 -6.08 8.21 -14.58
N MET A 182 -5.42 8.52 -13.46
CA MET A 182 -5.81 8.03 -12.14
C MET A 182 -6.25 9.19 -11.25
N GLU A 183 -7.20 8.92 -10.36
CA GLU A 183 -7.72 9.91 -9.42
C GLU A 183 -7.65 9.39 -7.96
N PRO A 184 -7.11 10.19 -7.03
CA PRO A 184 -6.33 11.42 -7.25
C PRO A 184 -5.08 11.16 -8.08
N ALA A 185 -4.63 12.18 -8.83
CA ALA A 185 -3.42 12.11 -9.64
C ALA A 185 -2.17 11.93 -8.76
N ALA A 186 -1.13 11.32 -9.32
CA ALA A 186 0.15 11.19 -8.65
C ALA A 186 0.81 12.56 -8.42
N VAL A 187 1.51 12.68 -7.30
CA VAL A 187 2.24 13.92 -6.97
C VAL A 187 3.70 13.75 -7.38
N GLU A 188 4.15 14.60 -8.28
CA GLU A 188 5.53 14.59 -8.79
C GLU A 188 6.55 14.69 -7.65
N ASN A 189 7.69 14.03 -7.83
CA ASN A 189 8.82 14.02 -6.89
C ASN A 189 8.53 13.38 -5.52
N LYS A 190 7.41 12.65 -5.39
CA LYS A 190 7.07 11.85 -4.20
C LYS A 190 7.14 10.36 -4.49
N ALA A 191 7.38 9.56 -3.46
CA ALA A 191 7.33 8.11 -3.62
C ALA A 191 5.88 7.68 -3.93
N PRO A 192 5.67 6.84 -4.96
CA PRO A 192 4.32 6.51 -5.41
C PRO A 192 3.54 5.67 -4.42
N PHE A 193 4.25 4.89 -3.61
CA PHE A 193 3.69 4.06 -2.56
C PHE A 193 3.94 4.61 -1.15
N ASP A 194 4.15 5.93 -1.04
CA ASP A 194 4.26 6.58 0.27
C ASP A 194 2.88 6.70 0.93
N THR A 195 2.57 5.76 1.80
CA THR A 195 1.42 5.80 2.70
C THR A 195 1.46 7.02 3.65
N LEU A 196 2.60 7.71 3.77
CA LEU A 196 2.71 8.95 4.56
C LEU A 196 1.91 10.11 3.96
N SER A 197 1.33 10.01 2.76
CA SER A 197 0.45 11.06 2.21
C SER A 197 -0.86 11.27 2.99
N MET A 198 -1.21 10.41 3.96
CA MET A 198 -2.21 10.76 4.99
C MET A 198 -1.72 11.85 5.98
N ARG A 199 -0.48 12.37 5.85
CA ARG A 199 0.05 13.56 6.55
C ARG A 199 -0.54 14.89 6.08
N SER A 200 -1.85 15.00 5.85
CA SER A 200 -2.44 16.34 5.80
C SER A 200 -2.52 16.92 7.22
N LYS A 201 -1.38 17.39 7.77
CA LYS A 201 -1.22 18.62 8.57
C LYS A 201 0.14 18.81 9.27
N HIS A 202 1.04 17.82 9.37
CA HIS A 202 2.35 18.04 10.02
C HIS A 202 3.53 17.37 9.28
N PRO A 203 4.58 18.13 8.90
CA PRO A 203 5.68 17.64 8.06
C PRO A 203 6.62 16.67 8.79
N ALA A 204 7.31 15.80 8.03
CA ALA A 204 8.30 14.80 8.48
C ALA A 204 9.33 15.30 9.50
N GLY A 205 9.69 16.59 9.37
CA GLY A 205 10.60 17.25 10.30
C GLY A 205 10.07 17.32 11.72
N TRP A 206 8.78 17.13 11.98
CA TRP A 206 8.26 17.13 13.35
C TRP A 206 8.70 15.90 14.13
N CYS A 207 8.56 14.67 13.62
CA CYS A 207 9.01 13.49 14.38
C CYS A 207 10.54 13.50 14.57
N VAL A 208 11.32 13.79 13.52
CA VAL A 208 12.79 13.83 13.64
C VAL A 208 13.24 14.99 14.53
N ARG A 209 12.76 16.22 14.32
CA ARG A 209 13.15 17.37 15.19
C ARG A 209 12.60 17.22 16.60
N TYR A 210 11.42 16.64 16.78
CA TYR A 210 10.89 16.32 18.10
C TYR A 210 11.76 15.28 18.78
N TYR A 211 12.15 14.20 18.09
CA TYR A 211 13.03 13.17 18.61
C TYR A 211 14.45 13.68 18.89
N THR A 212 15.03 14.51 18.01
CA THR A 212 16.34 15.16 18.22
C THR A 212 16.29 16.16 19.37
N ALA A 213 15.21 16.96 19.48
CA ALA A 213 15.02 17.86 20.61
C ALA A 213 14.76 17.10 21.92
N LEU A 214 14.08 15.94 21.86
CA LEU A 214 13.86 15.06 23.00
C LEU A 214 15.20 14.45 23.44
N LEU A 215 16.01 13.94 22.51
CA LEU A 215 17.35 13.40 22.76
C LEU A 215 18.29 14.45 23.36
N GLN A 216 18.31 15.66 22.79
CA GLN A 216 19.10 16.77 23.33
C GLN A 216 18.64 17.15 24.74
N LYS A 217 17.34 17.07 25.03
CA LYS A 217 16.79 17.34 26.37
C LYS A 217 17.11 16.22 27.37
N PHE A 218 17.04 14.95 26.96
CA PHE A 218 17.47 13.81 27.76
C PHE A 218 18.97 13.86 28.09
N GLN A 219 19.81 14.25 27.13
CA GLN A 219 21.24 14.47 27.34
C GLN A 219 21.51 15.65 28.28
N ALA A 220 20.73 16.73 28.18
CA ALA A 220 20.86 17.89 29.06
C ALA A 220 20.42 17.60 30.52
N ASP A 221 19.44 16.70 30.72
CA ASP A 221 18.93 16.32 32.03
C ASP A 221 19.77 15.20 32.72
N ASN A 222 20.86 14.75 32.10
CA ASN A 222 21.87 13.84 32.67
C ASN A 222 21.30 12.49 33.17
N LEU A 223 20.27 11.98 32.50
CA LEU A 223 19.71 10.65 32.76
C LEU A 223 20.62 9.59 32.11
N GLN A 224 21.28 8.77 32.93
CA GLN A 224 22.35 7.84 32.51
C GLN A 224 21.89 6.55 31.80
N GLU A 225 20.60 6.34 31.57
CA GLU A 225 20.10 5.14 30.89
C GLU A 225 19.30 5.50 29.65
N VAL A 226 19.97 5.52 28.50
CA VAL A 226 19.34 5.55 27.18
C VAL A 226 19.60 4.17 26.54
N PRO A 227 18.57 3.43 26.10
CA PRO A 227 18.77 2.15 25.43
C PRO A 227 19.59 2.34 24.14
N SER A 228 20.45 1.37 23.85
CA SER A 228 21.40 1.45 22.74
C SER A 228 20.69 1.27 21.38
N LEU A 229 21.32 1.71 20.29
CA LEU A 229 20.80 1.48 18.93
C LEU A 229 20.62 -0.02 18.62
N ALA A 230 21.37 -0.91 19.29
CA ALA A 230 21.24 -2.35 19.16
C ALA A 230 19.94 -2.90 19.79
N ASP A 231 19.50 -2.31 20.91
CA ASP A 231 18.22 -2.64 21.54
C ASP A 231 17.05 -2.23 20.65
N PHE A 232 17.20 -1.12 19.91
CA PHE A 232 16.22 -0.68 18.90
C PHE A 232 16.13 -1.61 17.68
N VAL A 233 17.26 -2.09 17.15
CA VAL A 233 17.28 -3.03 16.01
C VAL A 233 16.65 -4.37 16.38
N SER A 234 16.81 -4.82 17.64
CA SER A 234 16.14 -6.03 18.15
C SER A 234 14.61 -5.89 18.22
N MET A 235 14.07 -4.68 18.45
CA MET A 235 12.63 -4.42 18.40
C MET A 235 12.06 -4.42 16.97
N VAL A 236 12.81 -3.95 15.97
CA VAL A 236 12.36 -3.96 14.55
C VAL A 236 12.13 -5.38 14.04
N SER A 237 12.99 -6.33 14.44
CA SER A 237 12.81 -7.75 14.11
C SER A 237 11.57 -8.37 14.77
N PHE A 238 11.06 -7.78 15.86
CA PHE A 238 9.87 -8.23 16.58
C PHE A 238 8.55 -7.73 15.96
N TYR A 239 8.57 -6.59 15.24
CA TYR A 239 7.36 -6.04 14.59
C TYR A 239 6.89 -6.85 13.37
N LYS A 240 7.78 -7.63 12.73
CA LYS A 240 7.37 -8.68 11.77
C LYS A 240 6.53 -9.78 12.42
N THR A 241 6.69 -9.98 13.73
CA THR A 241 6.00 -11.00 14.53
C THR A 241 4.76 -10.46 15.26
N ALA A 242 4.62 -9.14 15.39
CA ALA A 242 3.61 -8.48 16.24
C ALA A 242 2.22 -8.30 15.61
N ALA A 243 1.93 -8.98 14.48
CA ALA A 243 0.58 -9.03 13.91
C ALA A 243 -0.32 -10.09 14.58
N ALA A 244 0.15 -10.79 15.61
CA ALA A 244 -0.61 -11.80 16.34
C ALA A 244 -1.44 -11.17 17.49
N VAL A 245 -2.77 -11.19 17.35
CA VAL A 245 -3.68 -11.02 18.49
C VAL A 245 -3.80 -12.40 19.15
N CYS A 246 -3.12 -12.61 20.28
CA CYS A 246 -3.22 -13.86 21.03
C CYS A 246 -4.08 -13.68 22.29
N LEU A 247 -5.08 -14.54 22.44
CA LEU A 247 -5.86 -14.70 23.67
C LEU A 247 -5.37 -15.97 24.38
N VAL A 248 -4.58 -15.81 25.44
CA VAL A 248 -4.19 -16.93 26.31
C VAL A 248 -5.06 -16.91 27.55
N VAL A 249 -5.78 -18.01 27.80
CA VAL A 249 -6.58 -18.21 29.02
C VAL A 249 -5.64 -18.74 30.09
N VAL A 250 -5.18 -17.88 31.00
CA VAL A 250 -4.09 -18.21 31.93
C VAL A 250 -4.56 -18.71 33.31
N CYS A 251 -5.86 -18.75 33.62
CA CYS A 251 -6.33 -19.13 34.96
C CYS A 251 -7.39 -20.25 35.00
N GLY A 252 -7.52 -21.09 33.97
CA GLY A 252 -8.46 -22.21 33.96
C GLY A 252 -7.98 -23.41 33.13
N PRO A 253 -8.41 -24.65 33.45
CA PRO A 253 -7.82 -25.88 32.90
C PRO A 253 -8.30 -26.26 31.47
N GLN A 254 -8.54 -25.30 30.57
CA GLN A 254 -8.98 -25.61 29.19
C GLN A 254 -8.16 -24.83 28.15
N SER A 255 -7.23 -25.54 27.50
CA SER A 255 -6.28 -25.02 26.51
C SER A 255 -6.82 -25.12 25.07
N GLY A 256 -7.98 -24.52 24.82
CA GLY A 256 -8.54 -24.39 23.48
C GLY A 256 -8.88 -22.94 23.18
N VAL A 257 -8.03 -22.24 22.43
CA VAL A 257 -8.42 -20.94 21.86
C VAL A 257 -9.43 -21.24 20.75
N ALA A 258 -10.68 -20.86 20.96
CA ALA A 258 -11.73 -21.08 19.96
C ALA A 258 -11.46 -20.21 18.72
N GLY A 259 -11.74 -20.72 17.52
CA GLY A 259 -11.63 -19.96 16.25
C GLY A 259 -12.38 -18.62 16.27
N ASP A 260 -13.37 -18.48 17.16
CA ASP A 260 -14.12 -17.26 17.42
C ASP A 260 -13.22 -16.08 17.89
N ALA A 261 -12.11 -16.36 18.59
CA ALA A 261 -11.18 -15.32 19.03
C ALA A 261 -10.45 -14.66 17.85
N TYR A 262 -9.96 -15.48 16.91
CA TYR A 262 -9.30 -14.98 15.71
C TYR A 262 -10.28 -14.25 14.79
N LEU A 263 -11.51 -14.75 14.67
CA LEU A 263 -12.57 -14.07 13.93
C LEU A 263 -12.89 -12.69 14.53
N ALA A 264 -13.02 -12.60 15.85
CA ALA A 264 -13.23 -11.33 16.55
C ALA A 264 -12.07 -10.35 16.30
N ALA A 265 -10.82 -10.83 16.37
CA ALA A 265 -9.64 -10.02 16.07
C ALA A 265 -9.61 -9.50 14.61
N LYS A 266 -9.94 -10.37 13.64
CA LYS A 266 -10.07 -9.98 12.23
C LYS A 266 -11.13 -8.90 12.05
N LEU A 267 -12.30 -9.05 12.68
CA LEU A 267 -13.40 -8.08 12.56
C LEU A 267 -13.09 -6.76 13.27
N ALA A 268 -12.36 -6.76 14.37
CA ALA A 268 -11.91 -5.53 15.03
C ALA A 268 -10.90 -4.75 14.18
N ARG A 269 -9.99 -5.44 13.49
CA ARG A 269 -8.96 -4.81 12.64
C ARG A 269 -9.49 -4.41 11.26
N ASN A 270 -10.40 -5.19 10.69
CA ASN A 270 -10.78 -5.12 9.28
C ASN A 270 -12.28 -5.16 9.04
N GLY A 271 -13.11 -4.93 10.07
CA GLY A 271 -14.57 -4.95 9.95
C GLY A 271 -15.10 -3.82 9.07
N LYS A 272 -16.02 -3.01 9.60
CA LYS A 272 -16.60 -1.88 8.83
C LYS A 272 -15.71 -0.64 8.80
N LEU A 273 -14.40 -0.81 8.80
CA LEU A 273 -13.46 0.30 8.76
C LEU A 273 -13.26 0.75 7.31
N PRO A 274 -13.20 2.07 7.02
CA PRO A 274 -12.93 2.58 5.68
C PRO A 274 -11.55 2.20 5.13
N VAL A 275 -10.64 1.80 6.03
CA VAL A 275 -9.27 1.38 5.71
C VAL A 275 -9.07 -0.01 6.28
N HIS A 276 -8.67 -0.95 5.42
CA HIS A 276 -8.30 -2.31 5.82
C HIS A 276 -6.78 -2.41 5.96
N ILE A 277 -6.33 -3.12 6.99
CA ILE A 277 -4.93 -3.51 7.21
C ILE A 277 -4.76 -5.01 6.95
N THR A 278 -3.52 -5.50 6.93
CA THR A 278 -3.22 -6.92 6.72
C THR A 278 -4.06 -7.81 7.63
N GLU A 279 -4.64 -8.87 7.07
CA GLU A 279 -5.46 -9.84 7.79
C GLU A 279 -4.63 -10.55 8.86
N VAL A 280 -5.23 -10.78 10.04
CA VAL A 280 -4.59 -11.56 11.11
C VAL A 280 -4.74 -13.04 10.77
N SER A 281 -3.64 -13.75 10.59
CA SER A 281 -3.61 -15.21 10.54
C SER A 281 -3.06 -15.78 11.84
N GLU A 282 -3.43 -17.03 12.14
CA GLU A 282 -2.83 -17.78 13.24
C GLU A 282 -1.42 -18.20 12.83
N ASP A 283 -0.46 -17.99 13.74
CA ASP A 283 0.91 -18.48 13.61
C ASP A 283 1.23 -19.42 14.78
N GLU A 284 1.36 -20.71 14.49
CA GLU A 284 1.56 -21.76 15.51
C GLU A 284 2.82 -21.53 16.35
N ASN A 285 3.88 -20.95 15.76
CA ASN A 285 5.12 -20.66 16.47
C ASN A 285 4.93 -19.57 17.51
N THR A 286 4.19 -18.51 17.18
CA THR A 286 3.83 -17.43 18.10
C THR A 286 2.93 -17.94 19.23
N VAL A 287 1.92 -18.75 18.90
CA VAL A 287 1.04 -19.38 19.90
C VAL A 287 1.85 -20.25 20.85
N THR A 288 2.75 -21.08 20.32
CA THR A 288 3.62 -21.96 21.12
C THR A 288 4.56 -21.16 22.02
N THR A 289 5.21 -20.12 21.48
CA THR A 289 6.15 -19.27 22.23
C THR A 289 5.45 -18.55 23.38
N LEU A 290 4.25 -18.03 23.13
CA LEU A 290 3.46 -17.34 24.15
C LEU A 290 2.92 -18.31 25.21
N THR A 291 2.50 -19.51 24.79
CA THR A 291 2.08 -20.58 25.70
C THR A 291 3.21 -20.98 26.64
N ASN A 292 4.43 -21.15 26.11
CA ASN A 292 5.60 -21.46 26.92
C ASN A 292 5.93 -20.31 27.88
N THR A 293 5.93 -19.06 27.40
CA THR A 293 6.18 -17.88 28.23
C THR A 293 5.21 -17.79 29.41
N VAL A 294 3.93 -18.08 29.18
CA VAL A 294 2.91 -18.10 30.23
C VAL A 294 3.11 -19.26 31.21
N ASN A 295 3.40 -20.45 30.70
CA ASN A 295 3.63 -21.63 31.53
C ASN A 295 4.87 -21.48 32.41
N ASP A 296 5.96 -20.95 31.87
CA ASP A 296 7.22 -20.74 32.58
C ASP A 296 7.04 -19.73 33.71
N ALA A 297 6.28 -18.67 33.47
CA ALA A 297 6.07 -17.62 34.46
C ALA A 297 4.98 -17.97 35.51
N THR A 298 4.14 -18.99 35.26
CA THR A 298 3.21 -19.52 36.27
C THR A 298 3.82 -20.59 37.18
N ALA A 299 5.00 -21.12 36.84
CA ALA A 299 5.72 -22.09 37.67
C ALA A 299 6.41 -21.49 38.92
N GLY A 300 6.39 -20.16 39.09
CA GLY A 300 6.91 -19.49 40.29
C GLY A 300 5.84 -19.33 41.38
N ASP A 301 6.20 -19.64 42.63
CA ASP A 301 5.31 -19.71 43.82
C ASP A 301 4.52 -18.43 44.18
N ASP A 302 4.68 -17.33 43.44
CA ASP A 302 4.20 -16.00 43.84
C ASP A 302 3.60 -15.15 42.68
N ALA A 303 3.36 -15.79 41.53
CA ALA A 303 2.89 -15.13 40.31
C ALA A 303 1.37 -14.97 40.31
N THR A 304 0.88 -13.82 40.78
CA THR A 304 -0.49 -13.40 40.43
C THR A 304 -0.55 -13.11 38.93
N CYS A 305 -1.70 -13.37 38.30
CA CYS A 305 -1.91 -13.09 36.86
C CYS A 305 -1.57 -11.62 36.51
N LYS A 306 -1.75 -10.69 37.45
CA LYS A 306 -1.31 -9.30 37.32
C LYS A 306 0.21 -9.15 37.20
N LYS A 307 1.00 -9.80 38.06
CA LYS A 307 2.47 -9.76 37.98
C LYS A 307 2.97 -10.35 36.66
N LEU A 308 2.39 -11.47 36.23
CA LEU A 308 2.72 -12.12 34.96
C LEU A 308 2.54 -11.15 33.77
N VAL A 309 1.39 -10.49 33.74
CA VAL A 309 1.05 -9.53 32.69
C VAL A 309 2.02 -8.34 32.69
N GLU A 310 2.34 -7.81 33.87
CA GLU A 310 3.23 -6.66 34.03
C GLU A 310 4.70 -6.97 33.71
N SER A 311 5.18 -8.20 33.95
CA SER A 311 6.59 -8.57 33.76
C SER A 311 6.90 -9.21 32.42
N HIS A 312 6.02 -10.07 31.90
CA HIS A 312 6.31 -10.88 30.71
C HIS A 312 5.47 -10.49 29.48
N LEU A 313 4.34 -9.81 29.67
CA LEU A 313 3.40 -9.50 28.58
C LEU A 313 3.18 -7.99 28.37
N LYS A 314 4.04 -7.14 28.96
CA LYS A 314 3.90 -5.68 28.91
C LYS A 314 3.87 -5.13 27.48
N GLU A 315 4.60 -5.76 26.58
CA GLU A 315 4.70 -5.37 25.17
C GLU A 315 3.67 -6.09 24.28
N THR A 316 2.98 -7.10 24.82
CA THR A 316 1.93 -7.83 24.13
C THR A 316 0.58 -7.19 24.42
N PHE A 317 -0.28 -7.05 23.41
CA PHE A 317 -1.67 -6.68 23.66
C PHE A 317 -2.33 -7.75 24.54
N HIS A 318 -2.80 -7.33 25.72
CA HIS A 318 -3.46 -8.22 26.66
C HIS A 318 -4.69 -7.55 27.26
N ARG A 319 -5.70 -8.37 27.58
CA ARG A 319 -6.88 -7.95 28.32
C ARG A 319 -7.18 -8.98 29.39
N ALA A 320 -7.08 -8.59 30.65
CA ALA A 320 -7.56 -9.42 31.74
C ALA A 320 -9.09 -9.38 31.76
N PHE A 321 -9.71 -10.55 31.95
CA PHE A 321 -11.15 -10.68 32.13
C PHE A 321 -11.44 -11.85 33.07
N GLU A 322 -12.60 -11.82 33.72
CA GLU A 322 -13.04 -12.94 34.55
C GLU A 322 -13.53 -14.08 33.65
N TYR A 323 -12.85 -15.22 33.74
CA TYR A 323 -13.23 -16.43 33.03
C TYR A 323 -14.14 -17.29 33.91
N LYS A 324 -15.34 -17.60 33.42
CA LYS A 324 -16.24 -18.57 34.05
C LYS A 324 -16.16 -19.88 33.27
N ALA A 325 -15.74 -20.96 33.94
CA ALA A 325 -15.44 -22.24 33.33
C ALA A 325 -16.64 -22.92 32.64
N ASP A 326 -17.86 -22.48 32.93
CA ASP A 326 -19.11 -22.96 32.34
C ASP A 326 -19.58 -22.14 31.13
N THR A 327 -18.85 -21.10 30.73
CA THR A 327 -19.22 -20.22 29.62
C THR A 327 -18.08 -20.03 28.63
N THR A 328 -18.39 -20.11 27.34
CA THR A 328 -17.48 -19.65 26.29
C THR A 328 -17.39 -18.13 26.36
N PRO A 329 -16.19 -17.54 26.48
CA PRO A 329 -16.03 -16.09 26.49
C PRO A 329 -16.56 -15.47 25.19
N ASN A 330 -17.32 -14.39 25.30
CA ASN A 330 -17.70 -13.59 24.13
C ASN A 330 -16.53 -12.70 23.71
N TYR A 331 -15.67 -13.22 22.83
CA TYR A 331 -14.46 -12.52 22.39
C TYR A 331 -14.75 -11.19 21.68
N HIS A 332 -15.91 -11.04 21.02
CA HIS A 332 -16.31 -9.77 20.42
C HIS A 332 -16.53 -8.69 21.47
N GLU A 333 -17.24 -9.01 22.55
CA GLU A 333 -17.49 -8.07 23.65
C GLU A 333 -16.19 -7.73 24.39
N LEU A 334 -15.34 -8.73 24.65
CA LEU A 334 -14.05 -8.52 25.31
C LEU A 334 -13.14 -7.59 24.50
N LEU A 335 -13.06 -7.81 23.19
CA LEU A 335 -12.22 -7.00 22.31
C LEU A 335 -12.80 -5.59 22.12
N GLN A 336 -14.13 -5.47 22.01
CA GLN A 336 -14.79 -4.16 21.97
C GLN A 336 -14.59 -3.38 23.27
N ALA A 337 -14.65 -4.04 24.43
CA ALA A 337 -14.39 -3.40 25.72
C ALA A 337 -12.92 -2.95 25.83
N ALA A 338 -11.97 -3.77 25.38
CA ALA A 338 -10.56 -3.39 25.34
C ALA A 338 -10.31 -2.19 24.42
N LEU A 339 -10.95 -2.17 23.25
CA LEU A 339 -10.89 -1.04 22.31
C LEU A 339 -11.49 0.24 22.94
N ASN A 340 -12.67 0.13 23.55
CA ASN A 340 -13.33 1.27 24.20
C ASN A 340 -12.48 1.83 25.34
N ASP A 341 -11.87 0.97 26.17
CA ASP A 341 -10.99 1.41 27.25
C ASP A 341 -9.73 2.09 26.71
N GLY A 342 -9.14 1.56 25.63
CA GLY A 342 -8.02 2.20 24.93
C GLY A 342 -8.41 3.57 24.37
N LEU A 343 -9.56 3.67 23.68
CA LEU A 343 -10.08 4.92 23.12
C LEU A 343 -10.42 5.95 24.20
N ALA A 344 -10.96 5.52 25.34
CA ALA A 344 -11.29 6.40 26.46
C ALA A 344 -10.04 7.05 27.08
N VAL A 345 -8.86 6.41 27.00
CA VAL A 345 -7.58 7.04 27.37
C VAL A 345 -7.28 8.21 26.44
N PHE A 346 -7.52 8.08 25.13
CA PHE A 346 -7.33 9.17 24.17
C PHE A 346 -8.32 10.32 24.39
N GLU A 347 -9.58 10.04 24.75
CA GLU A 347 -10.57 11.07 25.02
C GLU A 347 -10.29 11.88 26.29
N LYS A 348 -9.81 11.21 27.36
CA LYS A 348 -9.47 11.86 28.64
C LYS A 348 -8.24 12.76 28.54
N GLU A 349 -7.30 12.43 27.67
CA GLU A 349 -6.11 13.26 27.42
C GLU A 349 -6.43 14.49 26.55
N GLY A 350 -7.63 14.56 25.95
CA GLY A 350 -8.15 15.71 25.22
C GLY A 350 -7.35 16.08 23.95
N PRO A 351 -7.93 16.86 23.03
CA PRO A 351 -7.11 17.56 22.03
C PRO A 351 -6.23 18.55 22.81
N MET A 352 -4.91 18.37 22.75
CA MET A 352 -3.89 19.15 23.45
C MET A 352 -4.12 20.67 23.39
N ASN A 353 -4.96 21.20 24.26
CA ASN A 353 -5.15 22.62 24.51
C ASN A 353 -4.68 22.90 25.92
N GLY A 354 -3.35 22.85 26.05
CA GLY A 354 -2.57 23.50 27.09
C GLY A 354 -2.86 23.09 28.53
N LEU A 355 -2.15 22.08 29.04
CA LEU A 355 -1.66 22.04 30.43
C LEU A 355 -0.48 21.05 30.54
N ARG A 356 0.53 21.40 31.33
CA ARG A 356 1.72 20.56 31.64
C ARG A 356 1.39 19.54 32.75
N PRO A 357 1.50 18.22 32.54
CA PRO A 357 1.41 17.23 33.61
C PRO A 357 2.77 16.93 34.26
N LYS A 358 2.73 16.43 35.50
CA LYS A 358 3.84 16.26 36.45
C LYS A 358 4.60 14.91 36.39
N HIS A 359 4.25 14.02 35.47
CA HIS A 359 5.06 12.85 35.07
C HIS A 359 4.96 12.75 33.55
N PRO A 360 6.04 12.48 32.78
CA PRO A 360 6.02 12.74 31.35
C PRO A 360 5.24 11.65 30.58
N PRO A 361 4.04 11.95 30.03
CA PRO A 361 3.37 11.08 29.04
C PRO A 361 4.13 10.98 27.70
N GLN A 362 5.28 11.63 27.58
CA GLN A 362 6.05 11.73 26.33
C GLN A 362 6.73 10.42 25.93
N LEU A 363 6.96 9.49 26.86
CA LEU A 363 7.59 8.21 26.55
C LEU A 363 6.64 7.24 25.81
N TRP A 364 5.37 7.16 26.22
CA TRP A 364 4.39 6.23 25.62
C TRP A 364 3.92 6.68 24.23
N PHE A 365 3.73 7.97 24.02
CA PHE A 365 3.45 8.53 22.68
C PHE A 365 4.64 8.37 21.72
N CYS A 366 5.88 8.36 22.23
CA CYS A 366 7.05 8.04 21.41
C CYS A 366 7.06 6.56 20.98
N PHE A 367 6.71 5.61 21.85
CA PHE A 367 6.70 4.19 21.48
C PHE A 367 5.61 3.85 20.45
N LEU A 368 4.38 4.32 20.63
CA LEU A 368 3.29 4.11 19.67
C LEU A 368 3.52 4.89 18.37
N GLY A 369 4.00 6.13 18.45
CA GLY A 369 4.33 6.94 17.27
C GLY A 369 5.50 6.37 16.45
N LEU A 370 6.54 5.86 17.11
CA LEU A 370 7.68 5.24 16.44
C LEU A 370 7.29 3.88 15.82
N SER A 371 6.48 3.07 16.51
CA SER A 371 5.96 1.80 15.99
C SER A 371 5.08 2.02 14.75
N PHE A 372 4.19 3.01 14.78
CA PHE A 372 3.35 3.36 13.63
C PHE A 372 4.19 3.91 12.46
N CYS A 373 5.22 4.71 12.74
CA CYS A 373 6.13 5.22 11.72
C CYS A 373 7.01 4.13 11.09
N LEU A 374 7.43 3.13 11.90
CA LEU A 374 8.19 1.97 11.41
C LEU A 374 7.35 1.07 10.50
N PHE A 375 6.10 0.83 10.88
CA PHE A 375 5.17 0.01 10.11
C PHE A 375 4.96 0.55 8.69
N PHE A 376 4.89 1.87 8.53
CA PHE A 376 4.72 2.48 7.20
C PHE A 376 5.96 2.41 6.32
N LEU A 377 7.15 2.62 6.88
CA LEU A 377 8.40 2.49 6.13
C LEU A 377 8.60 1.05 5.65
N LEU A 378 8.23 0.06 6.49
CA LEU A 378 8.27 -1.35 6.13
C LEU A 378 7.32 -1.66 4.97
N PHE A 379 6.11 -1.11 4.97
CA PHE A 379 5.13 -1.39 3.91
C PHE A 379 5.63 -1.01 2.51
N SER A 380 6.21 0.18 2.36
CA SER A 380 6.61 0.68 1.04
C SER A 380 7.79 -0.11 0.46
N GLU A 381 8.77 -0.48 1.29
CA GLU A 381 9.91 -1.28 0.84
C GLU A 381 9.50 -2.74 0.57
N GLU A 382 8.66 -3.34 1.41
CA GLU A 382 8.14 -4.70 1.19
C GLU A 382 7.28 -4.78 -0.08
N TYR A 383 6.48 -3.76 -0.37
CA TYR A 383 5.73 -3.68 -1.63
C TYR A 383 6.66 -3.61 -2.84
N PHE A 384 7.69 -2.76 -2.79
CA PHE A 384 8.68 -2.66 -3.85
C PHE A 384 9.43 -3.99 -4.06
N ASN A 385 9.88 -4.63 -2.99
CA ASN A 385 10.55 -5.94 -3.05
C ASN A 385 9.64 -6.99 -3.66
N GLY A 386 8.37 -7.07 -3.23
CA GLY A 386 7.38 -7.97 -3.83
C GLY A 386 7.12 -7.70 -5.32
N LEU A 387 7.27 -6.44 -5.77
CA LEU A 387 7.10 -6.08 -7.17
C LEU A 387 8.28 -6.55 -8.03
N ILE A 388 9.52 -6.37 -7.56
CA ILE A 388 10.73 -6.78 -8.29
C ILE A 388 10.99 -8.29 -8.22
N GLU A 389 10.53 -8.97 -7.16
CA GLU A 389 10.63 -10.42 -7.01
C GLU A 389 9.54 -11.18 -7.80
N ARG A 390 8.57 -10.46 -8.38
CA ARG A 390 7.45 -11.07 -9.09
C ARG A 390 7.92 -11.81 -10.35
N THR A 391 7.88 -13.15 -10.29
CA THR A 391 8.31 -14.01 -11.40
C THR A 391 7.22 -14.25 -12.45
N THR A 392 5.94 -14.16 -12.06
CA THR A 392 4.81 -14.39 -12.96
C THR A 392 4.58 -13.14 -13.81
N LEU A 393 4.54 -13.32 -15.13
CA LEU A 393 4.26 -12.24 -16.06
C LEU A 393 2.76 -11.92 -16.10
N LEU A 394 2.39 -10.66 -16.35
CA LEU A 394 0.99 -10.23 -16.39
C LEU A 394 0.14 -11.00 -17.41
N LYS A 395 0.74 -11.46 -18.51
CA LYS A 395 0.08 -12.28 -19.53
C LYS A 395 -0.38 -13.65 -19.02
N ASP A 396 0.28 -14.17 -17.99
CA ASP A 396 0.01 -15.49 -17.40
C ASP A 396 -0.89 -15.37 -16.16
N MET A 397 -1.18 -14.14 -15.72
CA MET A 397 -2.12 -13.84 -14.65
C MET A 397 -3.56 -13.75 -15.17
N THR A 398 -4.51 -13.99 -14.29
CA THR A 398 -5.94 -13.95 -14.55
C THR A 398 -6.63 -12.93 -13.64
N ALA A 399 -7.92 -12.64 -13.88
CA ALA A 399 -8.69 -11.80 -12.98
C ALA A 399 -8.81 -12.39 -11.55
N ASP A 400 -8.66 -13.71 -11.40
CA ASP A 400 -8.69 -14.37 -10.08
C ASP A 400 -7.47 -14.01 -9.23
N ASP A 401 -6.32 -13.70 -9.85
CA ASP A 401 -5.13 -13.24 -9.14
C ASP A 401 -5.29 -11.85 -8.48
N LEU A 402 -6.33 -11.09 -8.88
CA LEU A 402 -6.73 -9.85 -8.19
C LEU A 402 -7.43 -10.13 -6.87
N LYS A 403 -8.10 -11.28 -6.73
CA LYS A 403 -8.74 -11.64 -5.47
C LYS A 403 -7.66 -11.84 -4.41
N LEU A 404 -7.97 -11.49 -3.18
CA LEU A 404 -7.11 -11.84 -2.06
C LEU A 404 -6.94 -13.37 -2.12
N SER A 405 -5.70 -13.84 -2.14
CA SER A 405 -5.44 -15.24 -1.82
C SER A 405 -5.75 -15.39 -0.34
N VAL A 406 -7.04 -15.49 -0.02
CA VAL A 406 -7.49 -16.03 1.25
C VAL A 406 -6.94 -17.44 1.21
N GLY A 407 -5.91 -17.69 2.02
CA GLY A 407 -5.15 -18.93 1.99
C GLY A 407 -6.10 -20.12 2.04
N ASN A 408 -6.38 -20.70 0.87
CA ASN A 408 -6.86 -22.07 0.79
C ASN A 408 -5.64 -22.92 1.08
N GLY A 409 -5.42 -23.17 2.38
CA GLY A 409 -4.47 -24.16 2.85
C GLY A 409 -4.86 -25.52 2.28
N ALA A 410 -4.28 -25.87 1.14
CA ALA A 410 -4.14 -27.23 0.64
C ALA A 410 -3.05 -27.25 -0.44
N GLU A 411 -1.89 -27.78 -0.04
CA GLU A 411 -0.89 -28.45 -0.88
C GLU A 411 -0.09 -27.62 -1.91
N ALA A 412 1.14 -27.27 -1.53
CA ALA A 412 2.33 -27.76 -2.24
C ALA A 412 3.54 -27.73 -1.29
N ALA A 413 3.90 -28.91 -0.78
CA ALA A 413 5.06 -29.13 0.05
C ALA A 413 6.36 -29.01 -0.77
N ALA A 414 7.29 -28.17 -0.31
CA ALA A 414 8.73 -28.36 -0.45
C ALA A 414 9.44 -27.57 0.66
N VAL A 415 9.57 -28.19 1.83
CA VAL A 415 10.36 -27.66 2.96
C VAL A 415 11.85 -27.85 2.67
N PRO A 416 12.71 -26.81 2.73
CA PRO A 416 14.15 -26.98 2.67
C PRO A 416 14.66 -27.72 3.92
N THR A 417 15.20 -28.92 3.73
CA THR A 417 15.59 -29.89 4.77
C THR A 417 16.84 -29.48 5.58
N ILE A 418 17.25 -28.21 5.58
CA ILE A 418 18.53 -27.77 6.15
C ILE A 418 18.39 -27.24 7.60
N LEU A 419 17.18 -26.90 8.07
CA LEU A 419 16.99 -26.34 9.42
C LEU A 419 16.89 -27.39 10.55
N ILE A 420 16.62 -28.66 10.25
CA ILE A 420 16.42 -29.70 11.28
C ILE A 420 17.75 -30.28 11.79
N ALA A 421 18.83 -30.21 11.01
CA ALA A 421 20.14 -30.70 11.44
C ALA A 421 20.84 -29.78 12.47
N GLY A 422 20.49 -28.49 12.52
CA GLY A 422 21.10 -27.52 13.45
C GLY A 422 20.57 -27.61 14.88
N LEU A 423 19.30 -28.01 15.06
CA LEU A 423 18.64 -27.99 16.38
C LEU A 423 19.00 -29.22 17.25
N VAL A 424 19.39 -30.34 16.63
CA VAL A 424 19.76 -31.57 17.36
C VAL A 424 21.16 -31.45 17.99
N ALA A 425 22.04 -30.58 17.48
CA ALA A 425 23.38 -30.40 18.02
C ALA A 425 23.43 -29.60 19.33
N MET A 426 22.45 -28.73 19.61
CA MET A 426 22.45 -27.91 20.83
C MET A 426 21.85 -28.64 22.05
N LEU A 427 21.03 -29.67 21.84
CA LEU A 427 20.41 -30.44 22.94
C LEU A 427 21.35 -31.47 23.59
N ALA A 428 22.52 -31.74 23.01
CA ALA A 428 23.52 -32.64 23.60
C ALA A 428 24.47 -31.96 24.61
N VAL A 429 24.52 -30.62 24.67
CA VAL A 429 25.49 -29.88 25.52
C VAL A 429 24.91 -29.49 26.89
N VAL A 430 23.59 -29.63 27.10
CA VAL A 430 22.93 -29.26 28.37
C VAL A 430 22.75 -30.47 29.32
N SER A 431 23.28 -31.64 28.97
CA SER A 431 23.18 -32.87 29.80
C SER A 431 24.51 -33.39 30.36
N SER A 432 25.53 -32.54 30.49
CA SER A 432 26.80 -32.87 31.16
C SER A 432 27.18 -31.83 32.21
#